data_AF-A0A8X7RBG1-F1
#
_entry.id   AF-A0A8X7RBG1-F1
#
_cell.length_a   1.000
_cell.length_b   1.000
_cell.length_c   1.000
_cell.angle_alpha   90.00
_cell.angle_beta   90.00
_cell.angle_gamma   90.00
#
_symmetry.space_group_name_H-M   'P 1'
#
loop_
_entity.id
_entity.type
_entity.pdbx_description
1 polymer ?
#
loop_
_entity_poly.entity_id
_entity_poly.type
_entity_poly.pdbx_seq_one_letter_code
_entity_poly.pdbx_strand_id
1 'polypeptide(L)'
;MVKSSGGMKERLFNAAYNSKKQALLNGKNASAIWDRLVFNKIKDKLGGRVRFMTSGASPMSPEVMEFMKICFGARVLEGYGMTETACVISGMDEGDNLIGHVGSPNPACEIKLVDVPEMNYTSADQPHPRAKFVLGAFCFSRLLQR
;
A
#
# COMPACT_ATOMS: atom_id res chain seq x y z
N MET A 1 21.17 -6.24 -0.05
CA MET A 1 21.72 -6.72 -1.34
C MET A 1 22.63 -5.71 -2.04
N VAL A 2 22.31 -4.41 -2.07
CA VAL A 2 23.14 -3.40 -2.76
C VAL A 2 24.38 -2.97 -1.96
N LYS A 3 24.27 -2.81 -0.63
CA LYS A 3 25.39 -2.41 0.26
C LYS A 3 26.61 -3.34 0.23
N SER A 4 26.44 -4.59 -0.21
CA SER A 4 27.53 -5.58 -0.27
C SER A 4 28.28 -5.61 -1.61
N SER A 5 27.82 -4.85 -2.62
CA SER A 5 28.28 -4.98 -4.02
C SER A 5 29.24 -3.88 -4.49
N GLY A 6 29.67 -2.98 -3.60
CA GLY A 6 30.60 -1.87 -3.89
C GLY A 6 29.92 -0.55 -4.28
N GLY A 7 30.62 0.56 -4.03
CA GLY A 7 30.04 1.92 -4.10
C GLY A 7 29.52 2.34 -5.48
N MET A 8 30.05 1.79 -6.58
CA MET A 8 29.58 2.16 -7.92
C MET A 8 28.19 1.57 -8.24
N LYS A 9 27.95 0.32 -7.86
CA LYS A 9 26.64 -0.34 -8.05
C LYS A 9 25.59 0.25 -7.12
N GLU A 10 25.99 0.66 -5.93
CA GLU A 10 25.14 1.37 -4.98
C GLU A 10 24.73 2.74 -5.52
N ARG A 11 25.66 3.53 -6.03
CA ARG A 11 25.34 4.82 -6.66
C ARG A 11 24.41 4.67 -7.86
N LEU A 12 24.63 3.66 -8.70
CA LEU A 12 23.74 3.39 -9.84
C LEU A 12 22.33 3.01 -9.39
N PHE A 13 22.21 2.13 -8.39
CA PHE A 13 20.92 1.76 -7.82
C PHE A 13 20.20 2.96 -7.23
N ASN A 14 20.89 3.77 -6.43
CA ASN A 14 20.31 4.97 -5.81
C ASN A 14 19.86 5.99 -6.85
N ALA A 15 20.63 6.19 -7.93
CA ALA A 15 20.23 7.06 -9.04
C ALA A 15 18.97 6.54 -9.76
N ALA A 16 18.92 5.24 -10.07
CA ALA A 16 17.77 4.60 -10.70
C ALA A 16 16.52 4.64 -9.79
N TYR A 17 16.69 4.39 -8.49
CA TYR A 17 15.64 4.44 -7.49
C TYR A 17 15.07 5.86 -7.38
N ASN A 18 15.92 6.87 -7.22
CA ASN A 18 15.49 8.26 -7.12
C ASN A 18 14.79 8.74 -8.40
N SER A 19 15.26 8.35 -9.58
CA SER A 19 14.62 8.69 -10.85
C SER A 19 13.20 8.10 -10.94
N LYS A 20 13.03 6.84 -10.56
CA LYS A 20 11.70 6.21 -10.53
C LYS A 20 10.80 6.74 -9.42
N LYS A 21 11.35 7.06 -8.25
CA LYS A 21 10.62 7.73 -7.17
C LYS A 21 10.02 9.04 -7.65
N GLN A 22 10.81 9.86 -8.33
CA GLN A 22 10.34 11.10 -8.93
C GLN A 22 9.28 10.85 -10.02
N ALA A 23 9.41 9.79 -10.83
CA ALA A 23 8.37 9.44 -11.79
C ALA A 23 7.05 9.07 -11.11
N LEU A 24 7.09 8.26 -10.04
CA LEU A 24 5.93 7.85 -9.25
C LEU A 24 5.22 9.08 -8.64
N LEU A 25 5.98 9.97 -8.00
CA LEU A 25 5.44 11.20 -7.39
C LEU A 25 4.78 12.13 -8.42
N ASN A 26 5.31 12.16 -9.65
CA ASN A 26 4.76 12.96 -10.74
C ASN A 26 3.64 12.25 -11.53
N GLY A 27 3.22 11.05 -11.11
CA GLY A 27 2.22 10.25 -11.83
C GLY A 27 2.66 9.80 -13.24
N LYS A 28 3.97 9.77 -13.51
CA LYS A 28 4.54 9.41 -14.81
C LYS A 28 4.97 7.95 -14.82
N ASN A 29 4.87 7.30 -15.98
CA ASN A 29 5.38 5.96 -16.17
C ASN A 29 6.90 5.89 -15.93
N ALA A 30 7.33 4.86 -15.22
CA ALA A 30 8.73 4.64 -14.93
C ALA A 30 9.53 4.38 -16.23
N SER A 31 10.74 4.95 -16.31
CA SER A 31 11.61 4.79 -17.49
C SER A 31 12.04 3.34 -17.70
N ALA A 32 11.75 2.80 -18.89
CA ALA A 32 12.12 1.44 -19.31
C ALA A 32 13.64 1.19 -19.30
N ILE A 33 14.44 2.26 -19.38
CA ILE A 33 15.90 2.18 -19.34
C ILE A 33 16.36 1.68 -17.96
N TRP A 34 15.81 2.24 -16.88
CA TRP A 34 16.16 1.83 -15.52
C TRP A 34 15.68 0.42 -15.20
N ASP A 35 14.55 0.02 -15.77
CA ASP A 35 14.08 -1.36 -15.70
C ASP A 35 15.10 -2.34 -16.28
N ARG A 36 15.57 -2.09 -17.50
CA ARG A 36 16.55 -2.96 -18.16
C ARG A 36 17.90 -3.02 -17.43
N LEU A 37 18.38 -1.87 -16.91
CA LEU A 37 19.71 -1.78 -16.30
C LEU A 37 19.76 -2.33 -14.87
N VAL A 38 18.71 -2.09 -14.08
CA VAL A 38 18.72 -2.32 -12.62
C VAL A 38 17.59 -3.26 -12.18
N PHE A 39 16.34 -2.92 -12.52
CA PHE A 39 15.19 -3.54 -11.84
C PHE A 39 14.74 -4.88 -12.42
N ASN A 40 15.01 -5.20 -13.69
CA ASN A 40 14.65 -6.51 -14.26
C ASN A 40 15.28 -7.66 -13.47
N LYS A 41 16.54 -7.52 -13.04
CA LYS A 41 17.22 -8.49 -12.15
C LYS A 41 16.52 -8.69 -10.80
N ILE A 42 15.78 -7.67 -10.33
CA ILE A 42 14.99 -7.74 -9.10
C ILE A 42 13.63 -8.38 -9.39
N LYS A 43 12.96 -7.95 -10.47
CA LYS A 43 11.69 -8.52 -10.94
C LYS A 43 11.80 -10.01 -11.22
N ASP A 44 12.91 -10.45 -11.82
CA ASP A 44 13.17 -11.85 -12.18
C ASP A 44 13.21 -12.78 -10.96
N LYS A 45 13.48 -12.26 -9.75
CA LYS A 45 13.42 -13.06 -8.51
C LYS A 45 12.01 -13.53 -8.17
N LEU A 46 10.99 -12.82 -8.65
CA LEU A 46 9.59 -13.22 -8.56
C LEU A 46 9.04 -13.69 -9.93
N GLY A 47 9.91 -14.04 -10.87
CA GLY A 47 9.56 -14.55 -12.20
C GLY A 47 9.26 -13.48 -13.26
N GLY A 48 9.53 -12.20 -13.00
CA GLY A 48 9.56 -11.13 -14.00
C GLY A 48 8.19 -10.65 -14.53
N ARG A 49 7.09 -11.32 -14.14
CA ARG A 49 5.73 -11.07 -14.68
C ARG A 49 4.73 -10.56 -13.63
N VAL A 50 5.22 -10.10 -12.48
CA VAL A 50 4.35 -9.56 -11.42
C VAL A 50 3.74 -8.23 -11.89
N ARG A 51 2.41 -8.15 -11.86
CA ARG A 51 1.63 -6.96 -12.25
C ARG A 51 0.95 -6.28 -11.07
N PHE A 52 0.56 -7.09 -10.08
CA PHE A 52 -0.17 -6.68 -8.89
C PHE A 52 0.45 -7.35 -7.66
N MET A 53 0.52 -6.59 -6.59
CA MET A 53 0.92 -7.03 -5.26
C MET A 53 -0.08 -6.46 -4.27
N THR A 54 -0.56 -7.28 -3.35
CA THR A 54 -1.51 -6.87 -2.32
C THR A 54 -0.94 -7.19 -0.95
N SER A 55 -1.01 -6.24 -0.03
CA SER A 55 -0.67 -6.42 1.38
C SER A 55 -1.92 -6.26 2.25
N GLY A 56 -1.94 -6.93 3.40
CA GLY A 56 -3.02 -6.84 4.38
C GLY A 56 -2.62 -7.50 5.70
N ALA A 57 -3.59 -7.70 6.59
CA ALA A 57 -3.45 -8.23 7.95
C ALA A 57 -2.66 -7.35 8.95
N SER A 58 -1.61 -6.68 8.50
CA SER A 58 -0.82 -5.75 9.32
C SER A 58 -0.46 -4.47 8.54
N PRO A 59 -0.31 -3.32 9.22
CA PRO A 59 0.08 -2.09 8.56
C PRO A 59 1.46 -2.23 7.91
N MET A 60 1.54 -1.89 6.62
CA MET A 60 2.80 -1.81 5.91
C MET A 60 3.43 -0.42 6.07
N SER A 61 4.74 -0.37 6.34
CA SER A 61 5.40 0.94 6.44
C SER A 61 5.43 1.64 5.07
N PRO A 62 5.28 2.98 5.03
CA PRO A 62 5.34 3.75 3.79
C PRO A 62 6.60 3.50 2.97
N GLU A 63 7.73 3.34 3.65
CA GLU A 63 9.05 3.09 3.04
C GLU A 63 9.10 1.74 2.31
N VAL A 64 8.50 0.70 2.90
CA VAL A 64 8.43 -0.63 2.28
C VAL A 64 7.49 -0.61 1.08
N MET A 65 6.33 0.04 1.21
CA MET A 65 5.40 0.17 0.08
C MET A 65 6.05 0.91 -1.10
N GLU A 66 6.72 2.03 -0.84
CA GLU A 66 7.45 2.81 -1.86
C GLU A 66 8.50 1.94 -2.54
N PHE A 67 9.32 1.24 -1.74
CA PHE A 67 10.36 0.36 -2.25
C PHE A 67 9.78 -0.72 -3.17
N MET A 68 8.69 -1.38 -2.77
CA MET A 68 8.03 -2.40 -3.58
C MET A 68 7.48 -1.82 -4.88
N LYS A 69 6.79 -0.66 -4.84
CA LYS A 69 6.26 0.04 -6.03
C LYS A 69 7.40 0.35 -7.02
N ILE A 70 8.53 0.88 -6.54
CA ILE A 70 9.67 1.29 -7.39
C ILE A 70 10.42 0.07 -7.96
N CYS A 71 10.73 -0.91 -7.11
CA CYS A 71 11.56 -2.04 -7.49
C CYS A 71 10.88 -2.96 -8.49
N PHE A 72 9.59 -3.23 -8.30
CA PHE A 72 8.85 -4.12 -9.17
C PHE A 72 8.13 -3.39 -10.30
N GLY A 73 7.92 -2.08 -10.19
CA GLY A 73 7.11 -1.33 -11.15
C GLY A 73 5.69 -1.90 -11.26
N ALA A 74 5.21 -2.54 -10.19
CA ALA A 74 3.92 -3.19 -10.10
C ALA A 74 2.99 -2.33 -9.24
N ARG A 75 1.69 -2.54 -9.41
CA ARG A 75 0.68 -1.93 -8.53
C ARG A 75 0.76 -2.63 -7.17
N VAL A 76 1.09 -1.87 -6.13
CA VAL A 76 1.14 -2.36 -4.75
C VAL A 76 -0.01 -1.72 -3.99
N LEU A 77 -0.96 -2.55 -3.56
CA LEU A 77 -2.19 -2.14 -2.91
C LEU A 77 -2.21 -2.66 -1.47
N GLU A 78 -2.73 -1.87 -0.55
CA GLU A 78 -2.97 -2.27 0.83
C GLU A 78 -4.47 -2.34 1.10
N GLY A 79 -4.87 -3.43 1.75
CA GLY A 79 -6.25 -3.65 2.17
C GLY A 79 -6.32 -3.93 3.66
N TYR A 80 -7.30 -3.34 4.32
CA TYR A 80 -7.61 -3.60 5.71
C TYR A 80 -8.84 -4.50 5.83
N GLY A 81 -8.76 -5.48 6.72
CA GLY A 81 -9.79 -6.49 6.89
C GLY A 81 -9.52 -7.38 8.09
N MET A 82 -10.56 -8.06 8.56
CA MET A 82 -10.50 -9.00 9.67
C MET A 82 -11.40 -10.21 9.39
N THR A 83 -11.21 -11.28 10.16
CA THR A 83 -12.04 -12.49 10.04
C THR A 83 -13.50 -12.23 10.40
N GLU A 84 -13.72 -11.39 11.42
CA GLU A 84 -14.98 -10.92 11.97
C GLU A 84 -15.78 -10.08 10.96
N THR A 85 -15.14 -9.67 9.87
CA THR A 85 -15.73 -8.83 8.82
C THR A 85 -15.72 -9.54 7.47
N ALA A 86 -15.52 -10.86 7.46
CA ALA A 86 -15.52 -11.69 6.27
C ALA A 86 -14.58 -11.17 5.15
N CYS A 87 -13.34 -10.86 5.51
CA CYS A 87 -12.25 -10.38 4.64
C CYS A 87 -12.10 -8.85 4.60
N VAL A 88 -12.07 -8.22 3.42
CA VAL A 88 -11.64 -6.82 3.21
C VAL A 88 -12.76 -5.82 3.51
N ILE A 89 -12.47 -4.89 4.43
CA ILE A 89 -13.34 -3.76 4.82
C ILE A 89 -13.04 -2.53 3.96
N SER A 90 -11.76 -2.25 3.72
CA SER A 90 -11.30 -1.12 2.89
C SER A 90 -10.09 -1.53 2.07
N GLY A 91 -9.91 -0.92 0.90
CA GLY A 91 -8.76 -1.19 0.05
C GLY A 91 -8.41 -0.03 -0.86
N MET A 92 -7.13 0.07 -1.20
CA MET A 92 -6.63 1.02 -2.21
C MET A 92 -7.16 0.68 -3.60
N ASP A 93 -7.42 1.72 -4.40
CA ASP A 93 -7.77 1.58 -5.81
C ASP A 93 -6.53 1.26 -6.66
N GLU A 94 -6.72 0.60 -7.80
CA GLU A 94 -5.60 0.22 -8.69
C GLU A 94 -4.83 1.41 -9.28
N GLY A 95 -5.47 2.58 -9.37
CA GLY A 95 -4.87 3.83 -9.82
C GLY A 95 -4.19 4.62 -8.70
N ASP A 96 -4.26 4.15 -7.45
CA ASP A 96 -3.80 4.91 -6.30
C ASP A 96 -2.27 4.84 -6.12
N ASN A 97 -1.63 5.98 -6.37
CA ASN A 97 -0.19 6.15 -6.19
C ASN A 97 0.19 6.73 -4.83
N LEU A 98 -0.78 7.11 -4.00
CA LEU A 98 -0.53 7.54 -2.65
C LEU A 98 -0.04 6.35 -1.79
N ILE A 99 0.52 6.69 -0.64
CA ILE A 99 1.15 5.75 0.29
C ILE A 99 0.71 6.11 1.70
N GLY A 100 0.54 5.09 2.56
CA GLY A 100 0.24 5.28 3.98
C GLY A 100 -1.25 5.36 4.29
N HIS A 101 -2.11 4.81 3.43
CA HIS A 101 -3.53 4.65 3.69
C HIS A 101 -4.04 3.32 3.11
N VAL A 102 -5.18 2.84 3.62
CA VAL A 102 -5.80 1.57 3.24
C VAL A 102 -7.00 1.75 2.31
N GLY A 103 -6.99 2.85 1.57
CA GLY A 103 -8.03 3.26 0.63
C GLY A 103 -9.42 3.51 1.24
N SER A 104 -10.44 3.44 0.38
CA SER A 104 -11.83 3.70 0.74
C SER A 104 -12.53 2.44 1.26
N PRO A 105 -13.62 2.61 2.03
CA PRO A 105 -14.47 1.50 2.43
C PRO A 105 -15.02 0.75 1.21
N ASN A 106 -15.14 -0.57 1.34
CA ASN A 106 -15.85 -1.41 0.38
C ASN A 106 -17.33 -0.94 0.30
N PRO A 107 -17.95 -0.89 -0.89
CA PRO A 107 -19.36 -0.51 -1.05
C PRO A 107 -20.36 -1.29 -0.17
N ALA A 108 -20.01 -2.52 0.24
CA ALA A 108 -20.84 -3.35 1.12
C ALA A 108 -20.56 -3.14 2.63
N CYS A 109 -19.69 -2.21 3.00
CA CYS A 109 -19.28 -1.93 4.37
C CYS A 109 -19.66 -0.51 4.79
N GLU A 110 -20.22 -0.38 5.99
CA GLU A 110 -20.45 0.92 6.63
C GLU A 110 -19.43 1.12 7.74
N ILE A 111 -18.78 2.29 7.77
CA ILE A 111 -17.79 2.65 8.78
C ILE A 111 -18.24 3.93 9.48
N LYS A 112 -18.21 3.91 10.82
CA LYS A 112 -18.45 5.09 11.67
C LYS A 112 -17.28 5.31 12.62
N LEU A 113 -16.94 6.57 12.88
CA LEU A 113 -15.97 6.95 13.91
C LEU A 113 -16.67 7.20 15.25
N VAL A 114 -16.07 6.72 16.33
CA VAL A 114 -16.50 6.92 17.71
C VAL A 114 -15.31 7.42 18.54
N ASP A 115 -15.51 8.56 19.20
CA ASP A 115 -14.49 9.19 20.04
C ASP A 115 -14.02 8.26 21.17
N VAL A 116 -12.74 8.35 21.50
CA VAL A 116 -12.12 7.57 22.59
C VAL A 116 -11.43 8.55 23.54
N PRO A 117 -12.13 9.02 24.59
CA PRO A 117 -11.61 10.01 25.53
C PRO A 117 -10.33 9.57 26.24
N GLU A 118 -10.20 8.27 26.55
CA GLU A 118 -9.06 7.71 27.27
C GLU A 118 -7.75 7.79 26.47
N MET A 119 -7.86 7.84 25.14
CA MET A 119 -6.72 7.98 24.22
C MET A 119 -6.59 9.41 23.65
N ASN A 120 -7.43 10.35 24.09
CA ASN A 120 -7.55 11.69 23.53
C ASN A 120 -7.76 11.67 22.00
N TYR A 121 -8.57 10.73 21.51
CA TYR A 121 -8.92 10.60 20.10
C TYR A 121 -10.34 11.11 19.90
N THR A 122 -10.47 12.22 19.16
CA THR A 122 -11.78 12.77 18.82
C THR A 122 -11.99 12.86 17.31
N SER A 123 -13.24 12.68 16.89
CA SER A 123 -13.70 12.89 15.52
C SER A 123 -13.56 14.35 15.05
N ALA A 124 -13.34 15.29 15.98
CA ALA A 124 -13.07 16.69 15.68
C ALA A 124 -11.57 17.00 15.45
N ASP A 125 -10.68 16.03 15.67
CA ASP A 125 -9.23 16.21 15.51
C ASP A 125 -8.88 16.66 14.08
N GLN A 126 -7.93 17.60 13.99
CA GLN A 126 -7.42 18.14 12.72
C GLN A 126 -5.93 17.82 12.57
N PRO A 127 -5.41 17.62 11.33
CA PRO A 127 -6.11 17.70 10.04
C PRO A 127 -6.92 16.45 9.68
N HIS A 128 -6.77 15.37 10.45
CA HIS A 128 -7.46 14.10 10.22
C HIS A 128 -8.16 13.65 11.52
N PRO A 129 -9.47 13.39 11.47
CA PRO A 129 -10.21 12.84 12.61
C PRO A 129 -9.56 11.55 13.13
N ARG A 130 -9.37 11.44 14.45
CA ARG A 130 -8.84 10.24 15.10
C ARG A 130 -9.88 9.72 16.06
N ALA A 131 -10.33 8.50 15.85
CA ALA A 131 -11.36 7.89 16.66
C ALA A 131 -11.31 6.38 16.44
N LYS A 132 -11.98 5.62 17.30
CA LYS A 132 -12.18 4.19 17.06
C LYS A 132 -13.17 4.05 15.92
N PHE A 133 -12.80 3.32 14.87
CA PHE A 133 -13.75 2.97 13.83
C PHE A 133 -14.63 1.80 14.32
N VAL A 134 -15.89 1.84 13.91
CA VAL A 134 -16.91 0.83 14.20
C VAL A 134 -17.59 0.47 12.89
N LEU A 135 -17.89 -0.81 12.73
CA LEU A 135 -18.47 -1.35 11.50
C LEU A 135 -19.97 -1.52 11.65
N GLY A 136 -20.72 -1.08 10.64
CA GLY A 136 -22.14 -1.37 10.52
C GLY A 136 -22.38 -2.86 10.24
N ALA A 137 -23.48 -3.39 10.75
CA ALA A 137 -23.83 -4.80 10.66
C ALA A 137 -24.22 -5.20 9.22
N PHE A 138 -23.24 -5.50 8.36
CA PHE A 138 -23.56 -5.98 7.00
C PHE A 138 -22.75 -7.18 6.49
N CYS A 139 -21.58 -7.49 7.05
CA CYS A 139 -20.81 -8.67 6.60
C CYS A 139 -21.32 -10.00 7.15
N PHE A 140 -21.76 -10.07 8.41
CA PHE A 140 -22.06 -11.37 9.03
C PHE A 140 -23.50 -11.85 8.88
N SER A 141 -24.49 -10.95 8.81
CA SER A 141 -25.91 -11.32 8.78
C SER A 141 -26.28 -12.15 7.54
N ARG A 142 -25.61 -11.93 6.40
CA ARG A 142 -25.81 -12.72 5.17
C ARG A 142 -24.97 -14.00 5.07
N LEU A 143 -23.89 -14.12 5.85
CA LEU A 143 -22.98 -15.28 5.79
C LEU A 143 -23.43 -16.44 6.67
N LEU A 144 -24.07 -16.16 7.82
CA LEU A 144 -24.64 -17.19 8.70
C LEU A 144 -26.08 -17.60 8.33
N GLN A 145 -26.66 -17.00 7.28
CA GLN A 145 -28.01 -17.31 6.79
C GLN A 145 -28.01 -18.26 5.58
N ARG A 146 -26.89 -18.95 5.31
CA ARG A 146 -26.77 -20.05 4.35
C ARG A 146 -26.26 -21.30 5.06
#